data_AF-A0A086A7I2-F1
#
_entry.id   AF-A0A086A7I2-F1
#
_cell.length_a   1.000
_cell.length_b   1.000
_cell.length_c   1.000
_cell.angle_alpha   90.00
_cell.angle_beta   90.00
_cell.angle_gamma   90.00
#
_symmetry.space_group_name_H-M   'P 1'
#
loop_
_entity.id
_entity.type
_entity.pdbx_description
1 polymer ?
#
loop_
_entity_poly.entity_id
_entity_poly.type
_entity_poly.pdbx_seq_one_letter_code
_entity_poly.pdbx_strand_id
1 'polypeptide(L)'
;MMKSISKILIIVVLTFFFNKIYAQEDTKSLDFIIVVDGEIFDHYTKFNIVRYHKGQIDKLLVNYWPGNLSIKKSDYENLISKETDSILLYIEDNRYINGKQNENSYEIEIKKPWLQDYYNILRIYNLNNKKNKGLEPLSKDKNYTFELSSPSHTFLRIRKK
;
A
#
# COMPACT_ATOMS: atom_id res chain seq x y z
N MET A 1 -51.63 32.77 5.47
CA MET A 1 -51.20 31.67 4.57
C MET A 1 -49.87 31.94 3.86
N MET A 2 -49.68 33.09 3.18
CA MET A 2 -48.43 33.44 2.46
C MET A 2 -47.13 33.39 3.30
N LYS A 3 -47.15 33.82 4.57
CA LYS A 3 -45.96 33.77 5.46
C LYS A 3 -45.49 32.35 5.81
N SER A 4 -46.34 31.34 5.65
CA SER A 4 -45.96 29.93 5.90
C SER A 4 -45.29 29.31 4.68
N ILE A 5 -45.72 29.72 3.48
CA ILE A 5 -45.16 29.27 2.20
C ILE A 5 -43.72 29.80 2.04
N SER A 6 -43.46 31.06 2.41
CA SER A 6 -42.10 31.63 2.35
C SER A 6 -41.11 30.92 3.29
N LYS A 7 -41.56 30.51 4.49
CA LYS A 7 -40.74 29.74 5.44
C LYS A 7 -40.40 28.34 4.92
N ILE A 8 -41.36 27.67 4.28
CA ILE A 8 -41.15 26.35 3.67
C ILE A 8 -40.17 26.43 2.51
N LEU A 9 -40.27 27.47 1.67
CA LEU A 9 -39.36 27.68 0.54
C LEU A 9 -37.91 27.89 1.02
N ILE A 10 -37.71 28.64 2.10
CA ILE A 10 -36.38 28.87 2.72
C ILE A 10 -35.79 27.55 3.23
N ILE A 11 -36.60 26.69 3.85
CA ILE A 11 -36.15 25.38 4.35
C ILE A 11 -35.74 24.47 3.18
N VAL A 12 -36.52 24.43 2.09
CA VAL A 12 -36.20 23.63 0.90
C VAL A 12 -34.88 24.12 0.28
N VAL A 13 -34.70 25.43 0.12
CA VAL A 13 -33.46 26.01 -0.40
C VAL A 13 -32.26 25.68 0.49
N LEU A 14 -32.40 25.80 1.82
CA LEU A 14 -31.35 25.43 2.77
C LEU A 14 -30.98 23.94 2.66
N THR A 15 -31.95 23.03 2.54
CA THR A 15 -31.66 21.60 2.39
C THR A 15 -30.93 21.24 1.08
N PHE A 16 -31.09 22.03 0.01
CA PHE A 16 -30.32 21.83 -1.23
C PHE A 16 -28.84 22.20 -1.07
N PHE A 17 -28.50 23.16 -0.21
CA PHE A 17 -27.12 23.60 0.01
C PHE A 17 -26.29 22.67 0.92
N PHE A 18 -26.92 21.81 1.75
CA PHE A 18 -26.21 20.92 2.67
C PHE A 18 -25.77 19.57 2.07
N ASN A 19 -26.12 19.25 0.82
CA ASN A 19 -25.79 17.95 0.20
C ASN A 19 -24.32 17.79 -0.28
N LYS A 20 -23.42 18.70 0.08
CA LYS A 20 -22.00 18.65 -0.33
C LYS A 20 -21.02 18.61 0.85
N ILE A 21 -21.38 17.94 1.95
CA ILE A 21 -20.41 17.58 2.98
C ILE A 21 -19.97 16.13 2.74
N TYR A 22 -19.12 15.94 1.73
CA TYR A 22 -18.29 14.74 1.60
C TYR A 22 -16.89 15.11 2.09
N ALA A 23 -16.73 15.22 3.41
CA ALA A 23 -15.45 15.49 4.05
C ALA A 23 -14.78 14.20 4.59
N GLN A 24 -15.24 13.03 4.13
CA GLN A 24 -14.51 11.79 4.36
C GLN A 24 -13.43 11.72 3.28
N GLU A 25 -12.15 11.72 3.67
CA GLU A 25 -11.08 11.34 2.74
C GLU A 25 -11.41 9.94 2.23
N ASP A 26 -11.89 9.85 0.98
CA ASP A 26 -12.17 8.59 0.31
C ASP A 26 -10.85 7.79 0.29
N THR A 27 -10.74 6.76 1.13
CA THR A 27 -9.60 5.85 1.18
C THR A 27 -9.97 4.51 0.55
N LYS A 28 -9.03 3.97 -0.22
CA LYS A 28 -9.05 2.60 -0.71
C LYS A 28 -8.22 1.75 0.24
N SER A 29 -8.88 0.87 0.96
CA SER A 29 -8.27 -0.19 1.75
C SER A 29 -7.95 -1.40 0.87
N LEU A 30 -6.72 -1.86 0.92
CA LEU A 30 -6.24 -3.07 0.25
C LEU A 30 -5.85 -4.11 1.29
N ASP A 31 -6.34 -5.33 1.15
CA ASP A 31 -5.92 -6.46 1.99
C ASP A 31 -4.51 -6.88 1.57
N PHE A 32 -3.53 -6.40 2.32
CA PHE A 32 -2.12 -6.49 1.97
C PHE A 32 -1.32 -6.81 3.22
N ILE A 33 -0.87 -8.05 3.35
CA ILE A 33 -0.08 -8.52 4.49
C ILE A 33 1.40 -8.44 4.12
N ILE A 34 2.19 -7.79 4.96
CA ILE A 34 3.64 -7.75 4.83
C ILE A 34 4.25 -8.64 5.91
N VAL A 35 5.15 -9.52 5.50
CA VAL A 35 5.91 -10.41 6.37
C VAL A 35 7.38 -10.19 6.07
N VAL A 36 8.21 -9.92 7.08
CA VAL A 36 9.66 -9.77 6.91
C VAL A 36 10.34 -10.79 7.81
N ASP A 37 11.18 -11.64 7.22
CA ASP A 37 11.92 -12.73 7.90
C ASP A 37 11.03 -13.70 8.70
N GLY A 38 9.79 -13.90 8.23
CA GLY A 38 8.79 -14.76 8.85
C GLY A 38 7.92 -14.06 9.90
N GLU A 39 8.23 -12.82 10.26
CA GLU A 39 7.47 -12.03 11.23
C GLU A 39 6.53 -11.05 10.51
N ILE A 40 5.24 -11.06 10.88
CA ILE A 40 4.26 -10.11 10.32
C ILE A 40 4.66 -8.68 10.70
N PHE A 41 4.52 -7.75 9.75
CA PHE A 41 4.62 -6.33 10.05
C PHE A 41 3.36 -5.92 10.82
N ASP A 42 3.52 -5.75 12.13
CA ASP A 42 2.45 -5.85 13.14
C ASP A 42 2.08 -4.50 13.79
N HIS A 43 2.60 -3.38 13.29
CA HIS A 43 2.32 -2.05 13.81
C HIS A 43 1.91 -1.08 12.70
N TYR A 44 1.30 0.02 13.12
CA TYR A 44 0.96 1.11 12.21
C TYR A 44 2.22 1.83 11.74
N THR A 45 2.34 2.05 10.44
CA THR A 45 3.41 2.83 9.85
C THR A 45 2.94 3.51 8.56
N LYS A 46 3.83 4.27 7.93
CA LYS A 46 3.61 4.83 6.60
C LYS A 46 4.70 4.34 5.65
N PHE A 47 4.30 3.96 4.45
CA PHE A 47 5.23 3.58 3.38
C PHE A 47 5.21 4.60 2.27
N ASN A 48 6.35 4.71 1.58
CA ASN A 48 6.43 5.51 0.37
C ASN A 48 6.11 4.61 -0.84
N ILE A 49 5.22 5.06 -1.70
CA ILE A 49 5.06 4.53 -3.05
C ILE A 49 5.59 5.57 -4.02
N VAL A 50 6.35 5.12 -5.01
CA VAL A 50 6.82 5.93 -6.12
C VAL A 50 6.17 5.44 -7.40
N ARG A 51 5.46 6.33 -8.08
CA ARG A 51 4.80 6.08 -9.36
C ARG A 51 5.58 6.77 -10.47
N TYR A 52 6.01 6.00 -11.46
CA TYR A 52 6.58 6.53 -12.69
C TYR A 52 5.50 6.55 -13.77
N HIS A 53 5.36 7.67 -14.48
CA HIS A 53 4.39 7.81 -15.57
C HIS A 53 4.85 8.87 -16.57
N LYS A 54 4.97 8.54 -17.86
CA LYS A 54 5.31 9.49 -18.93
C LYS A 54 6.57 10.33 -18.62
N GLY A 55 7.56 9.74 -17.95
CA GLY A 55 8.79 10.42 -17.52
C GLY A 55 8.66 11.31 -16.26
N GLN A 56 7.50 11.33 -15.62
CA GLN A 56 7.25 12.02 -14.34
C GLN A 56 7.28 11.03 -13.17
N ILE A 57 7.51 11.58 -11.97
CA ILE A 57 7.64 10.82 -10.72
C ILE A 57 6.72 11.44 -9.67
N ASP A 58 5.75 10.65 -9.20
CA ASP A 58 4.94 11.00 -8.03
C ASP A 58 5.41 10.20 -6.81
N LYS A 59 5.52 10.87 -5.67
CA LYS A 59 5.75 10.23 -4.37
C LYS A 59 4.48 10.35 -3.54
N LEU A 60 3.99 9.22 -3.06
CA LEU A 60 2.79 9.14 -2.24
C LEU A 60 3.08 8.40 -0.95
N LEU A 61 2.56 8.92 0.14
CA LEU A 61 2.68 8.34 1.47
C LEU A 61 1.40 7.57 1.76
N VAL A 62 1.51 6.27 1.99
CA VAL A 62 0.37 5.39 2.24
C VAL A 62 0.43 4.85 3.66
N ASN A 63 -0.74 4.72 4.29
CA ASN A 63 -0.83 4.20 5.64
C ASN A 63 -0.84 2.68 5.60
N TYR A 64 -0.19 2.06 6.57
CA TYR A 64 -0.23 0.63 6.76
C TYR A 64 -0.56 0.31 8.21
N TRP A 65 -1.44 -0.67 8.40
CA TRP A 65 -1.59 -1.43 9.64
C TRP A 65 -1.69 -2.91 9.28
N PRO A 66 -1.58 -3.83 10.25
CA PRO A 66 -1.40 -5.25 9.93
C PRO A 66 -2.49 -5.79 9.00
N GLY A 67 -2.09 -6.16 7.79
CA GLY A 67 -2.97 -6.69 6.75
C GLY A 67 -3.71 -5.65 5.90
N ASN A 68 -3.45 -4.36 6.08
CA ASN A 68 -4.13 -3.31 5.33
C ASN A 68 -3.16 -2.23 4.83
N LEU A 69 -3.14 -2.03 3.52
CA LEU A 69 -2.50 -0.88 2.88
C LEU A 69 -3.58 0.10 2.44
N SER A 70 -3.63 1.26 3.09
CA SER A 70 -4.63 2.29 2.86
C SER A 70 -4.06 3.44 2.04
N ILE A 71 -4.72 3.68 0.90
CA ILE A 71 -4.31 4.65 -0.11
C ILE A 71 -5.45 5.63 -0.32
N LYS A 72 -5.17 6.93 -0.48
CA LYS A 72 -6.19 7.87 -0.92
C LYS A 72 -6.75 7.43 -2.27
N LYS A 73 -8.08 7.46 -2.45
CA LYS A 73 -8.75 6.93 -3.65
C LYS A 73 -8.26 7.56 -4.95
N SER A 74 -8.02 8.88 -4.97
CA SER A 74 -7.43 9.56 -6.12
C SER A 74 -6.06 9.00 -6.49
N ASP A 75 -5.24 8.71 -5.48
CA ASP A 75 -3.89 8.20 -5.69
C ASP A 75 -3.94 6.74 -6.12
N TYR A 76 -4.86 5.95 -5.56
CA TYR A 76 -5.14 4.59 -6.01
C TYR A 76 -5.55 4.54 -7.49
N GLU A 77 -6.49 5.38 -7.91
CA GLU A 77 -6.94 5.49 -9.30
C GLU A 77 -5.78 5.86 -10.22
N ASN A 78 -4.91 6.79 -9.78
CA ASN A 78 -3.70 7.15 -10.51
C ASN A 78 -2.72 5.98 -10.62
N LEU A 79 -2.50 5.21 -9.55
CA LEU A 79 -1.61 4.05 -9.55
C LEU A 79 -2.05 2.98 -10.56
N ILE A 80 -3.34 2.62 -10.60
CA ILE A 80 -3.86 1.59 -11.50
C ILE A 80 -4.16 2.10 -12.91
N SER A 81 -4.03 3.41 -13.16
CA SER A 81 -4.27 4.02 -14.46
C SER A 81 -3.39 3.43 -15.56
N LYS A 82 -3.83 3.49 -16.82
CA LYS A 82 -3.04 3.04 -17.97
C LYS A 82 -1.73 3.83 -18.16
N GLU A 83 -1.68 5.05 -17.63
CA GLU A 83 -0.53 5.96 -17.78
C GLU A 83 0.63 5.62 -16.84
N THR A 84 0.39 4.83 -15.80
CA THR A 84 1.44 4.39 -14.89
C THR A 84 2.34 3.36 -15.58
N ASP A 85 3.63 3.66 -15.65
CA ASP A 85 4.65 2.79 -16.24
C ASP A 85 5.12 1.76 -15.20
N SER A 86 5.46 2.21 -13.99
CA SER A 86 5.89 1.34 -12.89
C SER A 86 5.54 1.91 -11.52
N ILE A 87 5.50 1.04 -10.51
CA ILE A 87 5.16 1.36 -9.13
C ILE A 87 6.20 0.70 -8.22
N LEU A 88 6.89 1.49 -7.40
CA LEU A 88 7.82 1.00 -6.39
C LEU A 88 7.24 1.23 -5.00
N LEU A 89 7.18 0.19 -4.19
CA LEU A 89 6.85 0.26 -2.77
C LEU A 89 8.14 0.21 -1.95
N TYR A 90 8.35 1.24 -1.14
CA TYR A 90 9.47 1.37 -0.22
C TYR A 90 9.01 1.07 1.20
N ILE A 91 9.61 0.04 1.79
CA ILE A 91 9.33 -0.43 3.15
C ILE A 91 10.57 -0.21 4.00
N GLU A 92 10.41 0.59 5.04
CA GLU A 92 11.41 0.78 6.09
C GLU A 92 11.00 -0.09 7.28
N ASP A 93 11.76 -1.16 7.53
CA ASP A 93 11.57 -2.01 8.71
C ASP A 93 12.43 -1.45 9.86
N ASN A 94 11.77 -0.68 10.72
CA ASN A 94 12.31 -0.10 11.95
C ASN A 94 11.83 -0.83 13.22
N ARG A 95 11.32 -2.07 13.08
CA ARG A 95 10.78 -2.84 14.21
C ARG A 95 11.86 -3.21 15.22
N TYR A 96 11.46 -3.26 16.49
CA TYR A 96 12.25 -3.89 17.55
C TYR A 96 11.88 -5.36 17.66
N ILE A 97 12.81 -6.24 17.28
CA ILE A 97 12.64 -7.69 17.39
C ILE A 97 13.69 -8.21 18.38
N ASN A 98 13.23 -8.87 19.45
CA ASN A 98 14.11 -9.42 20.50
C ASN A 98 15.09 -8.37 21.08
N GLY A 99 14.61 -7.14 21.30
CA GLY A 99 15.40 -6.04 21.87
C GLY A 99 16.44 -5.42 20.93
N LYS A 100 16.45 -5.80 19.65
CA LYS A 100 17.27 -5.17 18.61
C LYS A 100 16.39 -4.44 17.61
N GLN A 101 16.77 -3.22 17.29
CA GLN A 101 16.16 -2.47 16.20
C GLN A 101 16.64 -3.07 14.87
N ASN A 102 15.68 -3.44 14.01
CA ASN A 102 15.96 -3.65 12.61
C ASN A 102 16.03 -2.29 11.94
N GLU A 103 17.00 -2.08 11.06
CA GLU A 103 17.11 -0.87 10.23
C GLU A 103 17.34 -1.31 8.79
N ASN A 104 16.34 -1.98 8.21
CA ASN A 104 16.43 -2.48 6.84
C ASN A 104 15.45 -1.71 5.95
N SER A 105 15.85 -1.46 4.71
CA SER A 105 15.01 -0.85 3.69
C SER A 105 14.84 -1.79 2.51
N TYR A 106 13.62 -1.89 2.02
CA TYR A 106 13.25 -2.75 0.90
C TYR A 106 12.54 -1.93 -0.17
N GLU A 107 12.87 -2.22 -1.43
CA GLU A 107 12.25 -1.61 -2.61
C GLU A 107 11.70 -2.75 -3.48
N ILE A 108 10.37 -2.79 -3.58
CA ILE A 108 9.64 -3.83 -4.29
C ILE A 108 8.85 -3.19 -5.43
N GLU A 109 9.07 -3.66 -6.65
CA GLU A 109 8.24 -3.26 -7.78
C GLU A 109 6.87 -3.95 -7.70
N ILE A 110 5.82 -3.17 -7.49
CA ILE A 110 4.44 -3.64 -7.38
C ILE A 110 3.79 -3.62 -8.76
N LYS A 111 3.10 -4.70 -9.12
CA LYS A 111 2.32 -4.76 -10.36
C LYS A 111 0.88 -4.32 -10.09
N LYS A 112 0.26 -3.63 -11.06
CA LYS A 112 -1.12 -3.14 -10.95
C LYS A 112 -2.12 -4.21 -10.51
N PRO A 113 -2.08 -5.47 -11.02
CA PRO A 113 -2.98 -6.51 -10.56
C PRO A 113 -2.92 -6.76 -9.05
N TRP A 114 -1.76 -6.61 -8.43
CA TRP A 114 -1.62 -6.81 -6.98
C TRP A 114 -2.41 -5.76 -6.20
N LEU A 115 -2.54 -4.53 -6.70
CA LEU A 115 -3.38 -3.51 -6.07
C LEU A 115 -4.89 -3.71 -6.35
N GLN A 116 -5.24 -4.63 -7.24
CA GLN A 116 -6.62 -4.93 -7.63
C GLN A 116 -7.09 -6.28 -7.09
N ASP A 117 -6.17 -7.15 -6.70
CA ASP A 117 -6.44 -8.41 -6.07
C ASP A 117 -7.13 -8.23 -4.71
N TYR A 118 -7.99 -9.19 -4.38
CA TYR A 118 -8.73 -9.16 -3.12
C TYR A 118 -7.88 -9.55 -1.90
N TYR A 119 -6.67 -10.11 -2.08
CA TYR A 119 -5.64 -10.15 -1.05
C TYR A 119 -4.24 -10.23 -1.65
N ASN A 120 -3.24 -9.80 -0.87
CA ASN A 120 -1.83 -10.03 -1.16
C ASN A 120 -1.06 -10.36 0.11
N ILE A 121 -0.10 -11.28 0.00
CA ILE A 121 0.86 -11.58 1.07
C ILE A 121 2.26 -11.42 0.50
N LEU A 122 2.91 -10.31 0.84
CA LEU A 122 4.28 -10.00 0.47
C LEU A 122 5.23 -10.53 1.55
N ARG A 123 6.05 -11.52 1.21
CA ARG A 123 7.08 -12.06 2.12
C ARG A 123 8.45 -11.57 1.68
N ILE A 124 9.11 -10.83 2.55
CA ILE A 124 10.43 -10.25 2.32
C ILE A 124 11.44 -11.02 3.17
N TYR A 125 12.58 -11.35 2.57
CA TYR A 125 13.64 -12.11 3.19
C TYR A 125 14.94 -11.31 3.14
N ASN A 126 15.45 -10.91 4.30
CA ASN A 126 16.77 -10.29 4.43
C ASN A 126 17.85 -11.37 4.33
N LEU A 127 18.79 -11.27 3.38
CA LEU A 127 19.82 -12.30 3.20
C LEU A 127 20.98 -12.19 4.19
N ASN A 128 21.07 -11.09 4.97
CA ASN A 128 21.94 -11.06 6.16
C ASN A 128 21.43 -12.01 7.25
N ASN A 129 20.14 -12.34 7.26
CA ASN A 129 19.59 -13.28 8.21
C ASN A 129 20.04 -14.70 7.87
N LYS A 130 20.65 -15.37 8.85
CA LYS A 130 21.15 -16.75 8.69
C LYS A 130 20.09 -17.72 8.20
N LYS A 131 18.81 -17.50 8.56
CA LYS A 131 17.67 -18.35 8.14
C LYS A 131 17.43 -18.28 6.62
N ASN A 132 17.90 -17.24 5.94
CA ASN A 132 17.60 -16.95 4.54
C ASN A 132 18.77 -17.19 3.58
N LYS A 133 19.92 -17.69 4.07
CA LYS A 133 21.15 -17.87 3.26
C LYS A 133 21.00 -18.77 2.02
N GLY A 134 19.97 -19.62 1.97
CA GLY A 134 19.70 -20.48 0.82
C GLY A 134 18.89 -19.82 -0.30
N LEU A 135 18.53 -18.54 -0.14
CA LEU A 135 17.76 -17.77 -1.11
C LEU A 135 18.67 -16.90 -1.97
N GLU A 136 18.34 -16.80 -3.26
CA GLU A 136 19.02 -15.87 -4.16
C GLU A 136 18.52 -14.43 -3.99
N PRO A 137 19.43 -13.44 -4.08
CA PRO A 137 19.06 -12.03 -4.03
C PRO A 137 18.16 -11.64 -5.19
N LEU A 138 17.37 -10.58 -4.98
CA LEU A 138 16.53 -10.01 -6.04
C LEU A 138 17.38 -9.51 -7.22
N SER A 139 18.53 -8.93 -6.93
CA SER A 139 19.52 -8.43 -7.88
C SER A 139 20.90 -8.39 -7.23
N LYS A 140 21.98 -8.21 -8.01
CA LYS A 140 23.37 -8.27 -7.50
C LYS A 140 23.66 -7.22 -6.41
N ASP A 141 22.93 -6.13 -6.42
CA ASP A 141 23.05 -4.97 -5.52
C ASP A 141 22.09 -5.05 -4.31
N LYS A 142 21.14 -5.99 -4.30
CA LYS A 142 20.13 -6.11 -3.24
C LYS A 142 20.42 -7.30 -2.35
N ASN A 143 20.56 -7.05 -1.05
CA ASN A 143 20.80 -8.11 -0.06
C ASN A 143 19.50 -8.66 0.55
N TYR A 144 18.46 -8.72 -0.26
CA TYR A 144 17.16 -9.25 0.11
C TYR A 144 16.49 -9.86 -1.11
N THR A 145 15.45 -10.64 -0.86
CA THR A 145 14.57 -11.17 -1.89
C THR A 145 13.14 -11.18 -1.38
N PHE A 146 12.18 -11.54 -2.23
CA PHE A 146 10.78 -11.59 -1.82
C PHE A 146 9.98 -12.63 -2.60
N GLU A 147 8.86 -13.02 -2.01
CA GLU A 147 7.82 -13.86 -2.58
C GLU A 147 6.48 -13.13 -2.48
N LEU A 148 5.55 -13.48 -3.36
CA LEU A 148 4.19 -13.01 -3.30
C LEU A 148 3.23 -14.19 -3.31
N SER A 149 2.18 -14.11 -2.50
CA SER A 149 0.96 -14.89 -2.70
C SER A 149 -0.20 -13.94 -2.93
N SER A 150 -0.75 -13.94 -4.13
CA SER A 150 -2.00 -13.27 -4.47
C SER A 150 -2.83 -14.16 -5.40
N PRO A 151 -4.14 -13.88 -5.54
CA PRO A 151 -5.03 -14.56 -6.47
C PRO A 151 -4.52 -14.54 -7.91
N SER A 152 -3.99 -13.41 -8.38
CA SER A 152 -3.51 -13.29 -9.76
C SER A 152 -2.05 -13.71 -9.93
N HIS A 153 -1.22 -13.60 -8.89
CA HIS A 153 0.20 -13.88 -8.97
C HIS A 153 0.69 -14.59 -7.69
N THR A 154 1.29 -15.76 -7.86
CA THR A 154 2.05 -16.41 -6.80
C THR A 154 3.40 -16.83 -7.35
N PHE A 155 4.47 -16.47 -6.65
CA PHE A 155 5.80 -16.96 -6.96
C PHE A 155 6.59 -17.20 -5.68
N LEU A 156 7.31 -18.32 -5.70
CA LEU A 156 8.17 -18.78 -4.60
C LEU A 156 9.62 -18.73 -5.07
N ARG A 157 10.53 -18.46 -4.14
CA ARG A 157 11.96 -18.45 -4.40
C ARG A 157 12.50 -19.86 -4.33
N ILE A 158 13.37 -20.18 -5.29
CA ILE A 158 14.10 -21.45 -5.28
C ILE A 158 15.07 -21.41 -4.09
N ARG A 159 15.07 -22.48 -3.31
CA ARG A 159 15.97 -22.67 -2.17
C ARG A 159 17.08 -23.62 -2.59
N LYS A 160 18.34 -23.19 -2.45
CA LYS A 160 19.48 -24.10 -2.58
C LYS A 160 19.42 -25.11 -1.43
N LYS A 161 19.49 -26.41 -1.77
CA LYS A 161 19.63 -27.49 -0.80
C LYS A 161 21.04 -27.54 -0.26
#